data_AF-A0A3C0PP45-F1
#
_entry.id   AF-A0A3C0PP45-F1
#
_cell.length_a   1.000
_cell.length_b   1.000
_cell.length_c   1.000
_cell.angle_alpha   90.00
_cell.angle_beta   90.00
_cell.angle_gamma   90.00
#
_symmetry.space_group_name_H-M   'P 1'
#
loop_
_entity.id
_entity.type
_entity.pdbx_description
1 polymer ?
#
loop_
_entity_poly.entity_id
_entity_poly.type
_entity_poly.pdbx_seq_one_letter_code
_entity_poly.pdbx_strand_id
1 'polypeptide(L)'
;VGTAFSKRIISQDLRMSGKTGTAQVRRITAEERATGVIRNEDLPWKKRDHALFVDYAPHDNPTVAVAVVVEHGGGGSSVAAPIARDITLFALTGKMPDLDHYPA
;
A
#
# COMPACT_ATOMS: atom_id res chain seq x y z
N VAL A 1 -12.17 -10.01 3.63
CA VAL A 1 -11.20 -9.09 4.26
C VAL A 1 -10.04 -8.85 3.30
N GLY A 2 -9.61 -7.61 3.08
CA GLY A 2 -8.54 -7.27 2.14
C GLY A 2 -7.16 -7.16 2.79
N THR A 3 -6.09 -7.29 2.01
CA THR A 3 -4.69 -7.26 2.48
C THR A 3 -4.28 -5.95 3.16
N ALA A 4 -4.95 -4.84 2.84
CA ALA A 4 -4.72 -3.52 3.43
C ALA A 4 -5.82 -3.10 4.44
N PHE A 5 -6.63 -4.05 4.95
CA PHE A 5 -7.77 -3.72 5.82
C PHE A 5 -7.36 -2.98 7.12
N SER A 6 -6.18 -3.28 7.67
CA SER A 6 -5.62 -2.59 8.84
C SER A 6 -5.14 -1.17 8.53
N LYS A 7 -5.11 -0.77 7.26
CA LYS A 7 -4.71 0.56 6.79
C LYS A 7 -5.89 1.38 6.26
N ARG A 8 -7.14 0.93 6.46
CA ARG A 8 -8.34 1.66 6.03
C ARG A 8 -8.50 3.01 6.74
N ILE A 9 -9.36 3.87 6.18
CA ILE A 9 -9.94 5.03 6.87
C ILE A 9 -11.22 4.56 7.59
N ILE A 10 -11.40 4.88 8.88
CA ILE A 10 -12.57 4.43 9.63
C ILE A 10 -13.78 5.38 9.53
N SER A 11 -13.53 6.67 9.26
CA SER A 11 -14.57 7.68 9.09
C SER A 11 -15.42 7.34 7.87
N GLN A 12 -16.73 7.17 8.08
CA GLN A 12 -17.65 6.64 7.05
C GLN A 12 -17.67 7.51 5.79
N ASP A 13 -17.70 8.83 5.96
CA ASP A 13 -17.80 9.78 4.84
C ASP A 13 -16.50 9.93 4.05
N LEU A 14 -15.39 9.40 4.56
CA LEU A 14 -14.04 9.49 3.96
C LEU A 14 -13.47 8.11 3.64
N ARG A 15 -14.30 7.06 3.63
CA ARG A 15 -13.83 5.69 3.37
C ARG A 15 -13.11 5.62 2.03
N MET A 16 -11.95 4.97 2.02
CA MET A 16 -11.21 4.68 0.80
C MET A 16 -11.43 3.25 0.31
N SER A 17 -11.30 3.06 -1.00
CA SER A 17 -11.20 1.77 -1.67
C SER A 17 -9.87 1.65 -2.36
N GLY A 18 -9.11 0.58 -2.08
CA GLY A 18 -7.78 0.44 -2.65
C GLY A 18 -7.33 -0.99 -2.89
N LYS A 19 -6.25 -1.11 -3.66
CA LYS A 19 -5.63 -2.38 -4.03
C LYS A 19 -4.12 -2.33 -3.81
N THR A 20 -3.60 -3.35 -3.15
CA THR A 20 -2.15 -3.55 -2.97
C THR A 20 -1.54 -4.18 -4.21
N GLY A 21 -0.30 -3.80 -4.50
CA GLY A 21 0.58 -4.46 -5.45
C GLY A 21 1.99 -4.62 -4.89
N THR A 22 2.73 -5.54 -5.49
CA THR A 22 4.17 -5.72 -5.25
C THR A 22 4.80 -5.96 -6.63
N ALA A 23 5.83 -5.19 -6.97
CA ALA A 23 6.49 -5.31 -8.26
C ALA A 23 7.89 -5.90 -8.08
N GLN A 24 8.09 -7.09 -8.65
CA GLN A 24 9.34 -7.83 -8.53
C GLN A 24 10.44 -7.21 -9.40
N VAL A 25 11.62 -6.98 -8.82
CA VAL A 25 12.74 -6.29 -9.52
C VAL A 25 13.75 -7.27 -10.15
N ARG A 26 13.69 -8.54 -9.76
CA ARG A 26 14.62 -9.58 -10.21
C ARG A 26 13.90 -10.72 -10.91
N ARG A 27 14.64 -11.54 -11.63
CA ARG A 27 14.14 -12.84 -12.08
C ARG A 27 14.34 -13.86 -10.97
N ILE A 28 13.28 -14.60 -10.64
CA ILE A 28 13.37 -15.84 -9.84
C ILE A 28 13.65 -16.99 -10.84
N THR A 29 14.77 -17.68 -10.66
CA THR A 29 15.17 -18.80 -11.54
C THR A 29 14.33 -20.05 -11.25
N ALA A 30 14.36 -21.04 -12.14
CA ALA A 30 13.69 -22.32 -11.91
C ALA A 30 14.32 -23.08 -10.73
N GLU A 31 15.64 -23.05 -10.64
CA GLU A 31 16.42 -23.61 -9.53
C GLU A 31 16.01 -22.96 -8.19
N GLU A 32 15.95 -21.63 -8.12
CA GLU A 32 15.53 -20.93 -6.90
C GLU A 32 14.08 -21.30 -6.52
N ARG A 33 13.17 -21.41 -7.49
CA ARG A 33 11.81 -21.88 -7.20
C ARG A 33 11.79 -23.30 -6.63
N ALA A 34 12.70 -24.17 -7.08
CA ALA A 34 12.81 -25.54 -6.60
C ALA A 34 13.40 -25.62 -5.19
N THR A 35 14.33 -24.73 -4.84
CA THR A 35 14.96 -24.68 -3.50
C THR A 35 14.20 -23.81 -2.49
N GLY A 36 13.22 -23.04 -2.96
CA GLY A 36 12.47 -22.06 -2.18
C GLY A 36 12.87 -20.62 -2.51
N VAL A 37 11.87 -19.77 -2.78
CA VAL A 37 12.09 -18.36 -3.11
C VAL A 37 12.64 -17.61 -1.90
N ILE A 38 13.74 -16.89 -2.10
CA ILE A 38 14.37 -16.08 -1.04
C ILE A 38 13.38 -15.01 -0.61
N ARG A 39 13.14 -14.91 0.70
CA ARG A 39 12.23 -13.91 1.27
C ARG A 39 12.73 -12.51 0.95
N ASN A 40 11.81 -11.60 0.72
CA ASN A 40 12.13 -10.23 0.30
C ASN A 40 13.05 -9.51 1.31
N GLU A 41 12.91 -9.78 2.60
CA GLU A 41 13.71 -9.19 3.68
C GLU A 41 15.18 -9.62 3.63
N ASP A 42 15.43 -10.87 3.19
CA ASP A 42 16.77 -11.48 3.12
C ASP A 42 17.53 -11.07 1.84
N LEU A 43 16.86 -10.38 0.91
CA LEU A 43 17.49 -9.87 -0.30
C LEU A 43 18.25 -8.55 -0.03
N PRO A 44 19.38 -8.31 -0.72
CA PRO A 44 19.99 -6.99 -0.79
C PRO A 44 18.95 -5.95 -1.20
N TRP A 45 18.96 -4.76 -0.60
CA TRP A 45 17.92 -3.74 -0.77
C TRP A 45 17.54 -3.49 -2.24
N LYS A 46 18.52 -3.28 -3.11
CA LYS A 46 18.32 -3.07 -4.57
C LYS A 46 17.64 -4.21 -5.33
N LYS A 47 17.54 -5.39 -4.72
CA LYS A 47 16.87 -6.59 -5.28
C LYS A 47 15.50 -6.84 -4.66
N ARG A 48 15.09 -6.02 -3.68
CA ARG A 48 13.78 -6.13 -3.05
C ARG A 48 12.70 -5.60 -3.98
N ASP A 49 11.51 -6.16 -3.84
CA ASP A 49 10.34 -5.75 -4.59
C ASP A 49 9.94 -4.30 -4.25
N HIS A 50 9.34 -3.59 -5.21
CA HIS A 50 8.71 -2.30 -4.93
C HIS A 50 7.35 -2.52 -4.25
N ALA A 51 7.00 -1.63 -3.32
CA ALA A 51 5.68 -1.62 -2.69
C ALA A 51 4.74 -0.69 -3.47
N LEU A 52 3.57 -1.20 -3.87
CA LEU A 52 2.59 -0.44 -4.63
C LEU A 52 1.24 -0.41 -3.91
N PHE A 53 0.56 0.73 -4.01
CA PHE A 53 -0.82 0.86 -3.60
C PHE A 53 -1.53 1.90 -4.47
N VAL A 54 -2.78 1.61 -4.82
CA VAL A 54 -3.67 2.56 -5.47
C VAL A 54 -4.98 2.59 -4.71
N ASP A 55 -5.59 3.76 -4.60
CA ASP A 55 -6.90 3.95 -3.99
C ASP A 55 -7.67 5.12 -4.61
N TYR A 56 -8.96 5.15 -4.28
CA TYR A 56 -9.83 6.30 -4.47
C TYR A 56 -10.68 6.53 -3.23
N ALA A 57 -11.11 7.76 -3.03
CA ALA A 57 -12.00 8.15 -1.95
C ALA A 57 -12.76 9.47 -2.27
N PRO A 58 -13.92 9.72 -1.62
CA PRO A 58 -14.70 8.78 -0.82
C PRO A 58 -15.21 7.57 -1.62
N HIS A 59 -15.53 6.47 -0.94
CA HIS A 59 -15.94 5.20 -1.57
C HIS A 59 -17.19 5.36 -2.43
N ASP A 60 -18.21 6.03 -1.89
CA ASP A 60 -19.54 6.10 -2.50
C ASP A 60 -19.65 7.23 -3.55
N ASN A 61 -18.86 8.30 -3.40
CA ASN A 61 -18.78 9.40 -4.35
C ASN A 61 -17.32 9.86 -4.54
N PRO A 62 -16.52 9.16 -5.37
CA PRO A 62 -15.09 9.40 -5.48
C PRO A 62 -14.75 10.78 -6.04
N THR A 63 -13.83 11.48 -5.38
CA THR A 63 -13.34 12.80 -5.82
C THR A 63 -11.82 12.86 -5.93
N VAL A 64 -11.12 11.94 -5.27
CA VAL A 64 -9.66 11.82 -5.28
C VAL A 64 -9.25 10.39 -5.62
N ALA A 65 -8.18 10.25 -6.40
CA ALA A 65 -7.48 8.98 -6.62
C ALA A 65 -5.98 9.18 -6.36
N VAL A 66 -5.36 8.20 -5.70
CA VAL A 66 -3.95 8.24 -5.30
C VAL A 66 -3.26 6.96 -5.77
N ALA A 67 -2.02 7.11 -6.26
CA ALA A 67 -1.15 6.00 -6.61
C ALA A 67 0.21 6.22 -5.95
N VAL A 68 0.66 5.24 -5.16
CA VAL A 68 1.93 5.25 -4.44
C VAL A 68 2.80 4.09 -4.90
N VAL A 69 4.03 4.42 -5.26
CA VAL A 69 5.11 3.46 -5.48
C VAL A 69 6.25 3.80 -4.52
N VAL A 70 6.67 2.83 -3.73
CA VAL A 70 7.86 2.95 -2.88
C VAL A 70 8.91 1.99 -3.40
N GLU A 71 9.99 2.56 -3.93
CA GLU A 71 11.06 1.76 -4.49
C GLU A 71 11.70 0.86 -3.43
N HIS A 72 11.81 -0.44 -3.70
CA HIS A 72 12.39 -1.42 -2.80
C HIS A 72 11.70 -1.48 -1.41
N GLY A 73 10.46 -0.99 -1.32
CA GLY A 73 9.65 -0.97 -0.10
C GLY A 73 9.00 -2.32 0.25
N GLY A 74 9.09 -3.32 -0.62
CA GLY A 74 8.53 -4.64 -0.40
C GLY A 74 7.01 -4.69 -0.44
N GLY A 75 6.37 -4.81 0.72
CA GLY A 75 4.93 -5.07 0.83
C GLY A 75 4.06 -3.84 0.59
N GLY A 76 3.16 -3.91 -0.40
CA GLY A 76 2.19 -2.84 -0.68
C GLY A 76 1.27 -2.50 0.49
N SER A 77 0.79 -3.50 1.23
CA SER A 77 -0.08 -3.27 2.41
C SER A 77 0.65 -2.69 3.61
N SER A 78 1.93 -3.00 3.79
CA SER A 78 2.72 -2.58 4.95
C SER A 78 3.33 -1.20 4.76
N VAL A 79 3.70 -0.84 3.52
CA VAL A 79 4.47 0.37 3.23
C VAL A 79 3.66 1.38 2.40
N ALA A 80 3.17 1.00 1.22
CA ALA A 80 2.51 1.95 0.32
C ALA A 80 1.09 2.35 0.78
N ALA A 81 0.32 1.40 1.33
CA ALA A 81 -1.04 1.65 1.80
C ALA A 81 -1.17 2.72 2.91
N PRO A 82 -0.38 2.73 4.00
CA PRO A 82 -0.46 3.81 4.99
C PRO A 82 -0.07 5.18 4.41
N ILE A 83 0.92 5.24 3.51
CA ILE A 83 1.31 6.49 2.85
C ILE A 83 0.15 7.02 2.00
N ALA A 84 -0.46 6.15 1.19
CA ALA A 84 -1.61 6.52 0.36
C ALA A 84 -2.79 7.00 1.21
N ARG A 85 -3.11 6.30 2.31
CA ARG A 85 -4.17 6.71 3.26
C ARG A 85 -3.95 8.14 3.75
N ASP A 86 -2.73 8.47 4.16
CA ASP A 86 -2.42 9.79 4.73
C ASP A 86 -2.49 10.89 3.66
N ILE A 87 -2.03 10.60 2.43
CA ILE A 87 -2.19 11.49 1.26
C ILE A 87 -3.67 11.70 0.94
N THR A 88 -4.46 10.63 0.89
CA THR A 88 -5.90 10.68 0.59
C THR A 88 -6.65 11.50 1.64
N LEU A 89 -6.36 11.31 2.94
CA LEU A 89 -6.95 12.11 4.02
C LEU A 89 -6.60 13.60 3.90
N PHE A 90 -5.33 13.92 3.62
CA PHE A 90 -4.92 15.29 3.40
C PHE A 90 -5.62 15.91 2.19
N ALA A 91 -5.71 15.19 1.08
CA ALA A 91 -6.36 15.65 -0.14
C ALA A 91 -7.86 15.93 0.05
N LEU A 92 -8.54 15.15 0.88
CA LEU A 92 -9.98 15.32 1.15
C LEU A 92 -10.28 16.42 2.17
N THR A 93 -9.40 16.62 3.16
CA THR A 93 -9.67 17.50 4.31
C THR A 93 -8.91 18.82 4.28
N GLY A 94 -7.84 18.91 3.49
CA GLY A 94 -6.89 20.03 3.49
C GLY A 94 -6.07 20.15 4.77
N LYS A 95 -6.07 19.13 5.63
CA LYS A 95 -5.39 19.12 6.94
C LYS A 95 -4.55 17.87 7.10
N MET A 96 -3.56 17.94 8.00
CA MET A 96 -2.85 16.74 8.42
C MET A 96 -3.84 15.75 9.05
N PRO A 97 -3.73 14.44 8.77
CA PRO A 97 -4.70 13.46 9.26
C PRO A 97 -4.74 13.37 10.79
N ASP A 98 -5.96 13.42 11.34
CA ASP A 98 -6.21 13.16 12.75
C ASP A 98 -6.23 11.65 13.05
N LEU A 99 -5.89 11.28 14.29
CA LEU A 99 -5.79 9.87 14.71
C LEU A 99 -7.13 9.13 14.71
N ASP A 100 -8.24 9.87 14.76
CA ASP A 100 -9.61 9.34 14.73
C ASP A 100 -9.98 8.75 13.34
N HIS A 101 -9.21 9.06 12.29
CA HIS A 101 -9.37 8.45 10.98
C HIS A 101 -8.74 7.05 10.90
N TYR A 102 -7.92 6.66 11.87
CA TYR A 102 -7.15 5.42 11.84
C TYR A 102 -7.83 4.27 12.59
N PRO A 103 -7.66 3.02 12.14
CA PRO A 103 -8.06 1.85 12.91
C PRO A 103 -7.28 1.79 14.23
N ALA A 104 -7.96 1.39 15.31
CA ALA A 104 -7.33 1.02 16.58
C ALA A 104 -6.39 -0.18 16.43
#